data_AF-A0A553PEE3-F1
#
_entry.id   AF-A0A553PEE3-F1
#
_cell.length_a   1.000
_cell.length_b   1.000
_cell.length_c   1.000
_cell.angle_alpha   90.00
_cell.angle_beta   90.00
_cell.angle_gamma   90.00
#
_symmetry.space_group_name_H-M   'P 1'
#
loop_
_entity.id
_entity.type
_entity.pdbx_description
1 polymer ?
#
loop_
_entity_poly.entity_id
_entity_poly.type
_entity_poly.pdbx_seq_one_letter_code
_entity_poly.pdbx_strand_id
1 'polypeptide(L)'
;MGTAIGFAVRKLWVYMSAVLMVCLAILQMSLLKLLSFFSPGLMRKIHLRMGERSTMTQNPKFKYEDWGPTFFSWAFIKAVLGVNWCSLGIEAFEGHAAPDTALFTINGEKTSVHRFLKDAWAFANNVDISVHKTLEERLSAARTLVKENPLCTVVVDQMSNITASKYGALPERLYVIQSGRVIYQGGVGPWGYKPEEVKKVLEKVK
;
A
#
# COMPACT_ATOMS: atom_id res chain seq x y z
N MET A 1 17.72 18.47 7.48
CA MET A 1 17.95 17.96 6.09
C MET A 1 18.48 16.54 6.19
N GLY A 2 17.89 15.57 5.49
CA GLY A 2 18.45 14.22 5.42
C GLY A 2 19.80 14.21 4.69
N THR A 3 20.81 13.56 5.26
CA THR A 3 22.15 13.44 4.65
C THR A 3 22.21 12.25 3.68
N ALA A 4 23.18 12.25 2.75
CA ALA A 4 23.39 11.10 1.86
C ALA A 4 23.69 9.80 2.63
N ILE A 5 24.47 9.92 3.72
CA ILE A 5 24.75 8.81 4.64
C ILE A 5 23.44 8.33 5.29
N GLY A 6 22.61 9.25 5.80
CA GLY A 6 21.32 8.91 6.39
C GLY A 6 20.39 8.19 5.42
N PHE A 7 20.39 8.61 4.15
CA PHE A 7 19.64 7.94 3.08
C PHE A 7 20.14 6.50 2.87
N ALA A 8 21.45 6.32 2.73
CA ALA A 8 22.06 5.00 2.52
C ALA A 8 21.79 4.06 3.70
N VAL A 9 21.88 4.56 4.94
CA VAL A 9 21.56 3.79 6.16
C VAL A 9 20.09 3.36 6.15
N ARG A 10 19.15 4.26 5.83
CA ARG A 10 17.73 3.91 5.71
C ARG A 10 17.49 2.85 4.63
N LYS A 11 18.16 2.96 3.49
CA LYS A 11 18.06 2.00 2.38
C LYS A 11 18.64 0.63 2.76
N LEU A 12 19.79 0.59 3.43
CA LEU A 12 20.37 -0.65 3.96
C LEU A 12 19.46 -1.30 5.02
N TRP A 13 18.87 -0.50 5.91
CA TRP A 13 17.90 -0.98 6.89
C TRP A 13 16.70 -1.63 6.22
N VAL A 14 16.18 -1.06 5.13
CA VAL A 14 15.10 -1.68 4.34
C VAL A 14 15.51 -3.06 3.87
N TYR A 15 16.70 -3.23 3.29
CA TYR A 15 17.18 -4.54 2.82
C TYR A 15 17.30 -5.57 3.94
N MET A 16 17.92 -5.19 5.07
CA MET A 16 18.06 -6.08 6.23
C MET A 16 16.69 -6.45 6.81
N SER A 17 15.80 -5.46 6.94
CA SER A 17 14.44 -5.68 7.47
C SER A 17 13.59 -6.55 6.54
N ALA A 18 13.77 -6.45 5.22
CA ALA A 18 13.06 -7.27 4.24
C ALA A 18 13.43 -8.74 4.37
N VAL A 19 14.72 -9.05 4.51
CA VAL A 19 15.19 -10.44 4.74
C VAL A 19 14.57 -11.00 6.03
N LEU A 20 14.63 -10.23 7.12
CA LEU A 20 14.05 -10.65 8.40
C LEU A 20 12.52 -10.85 8.29
N MET A 21 11.81 -9.93 7.63
CA MET A 21 10.36 -10.04 7.44
C MET A 21 9.99 -11.27 6.62
N VAL A 22 10.75 -11.63 5.58
CA VAL A 22 10.53 -12.85 4.80
C VAL A 22 10.73 -14.08 5.68
N CYS A 23 11.80 -14.14 6.48
CA CYS A 23 12.02 -15.26 7.41
C CYS A 23 10.90 -15.40 8.44
N LEU A 24 10.49 -14.28 9.07
CA LEU A 24 9.39 -14.27 10.03
C LEU A 24 8.06 -14.64 9.39
N ALA A 25 7.80 -14.17 8.16
CA ALA A 25 6.60 -14.54 7.41
C ALA A 25 6.58 -16.03 7.11
N ILE A 26 7.68 -16.63 6.63
CA ILE A 26 7.75 -18.08 6.39
C ILE A 26 7.46 -18.86 7.67
N LEU A 27 8.08 -18.47 8.80
CA LEU A 27 7.84 -19.11 10.09
C LEU A 27 6.37 -19.00 10.52
N GLN A 28 5.80 -17.79 10.48
CA GLN A 28 4.39 -17.55 10.83
C GLN A 28 3.45 -18.33 9.92
N MET A 29 3.74 -18.41 8.61
CA MET A 29 2.92 -19.13 7.65
C MET A 29 2.95 -20.64 7.91
N SER A 30 4.10 -21.20 8.25
CA SER A 30 4.22 -22.60 8.67
C SER A 30 3.45 -22.89 9.96
N LEU A 31 3.56 -22.01 10.97
CA LEU A 31 2.84 -22.16 12.24
C LEU A 31 1.32 -22.05 12.07
N LEU A 32 0.84 -21.07 11.30
CA LEU A 32 -0.59 -20.88 11.07
C LEU A 32 -1.17 -21.99 10.18
N LYS A 33 -0.40 -22.52 9.24
CA LYS A 33 -0.82 -23.69 8.45
C LYS A 33 -0.92 -24.95 9.31
N LEU A 34 0.03 -25.17 10.21
CA LEU A 34 -0.04 -26.24 11.22
C LEU A 34 -1.29 -26.09 12.10
N LEU A 35 -1.53 -24.86 12.59
CA LEU A 35 -2.71 -24.55 13.39
C LEU A 35 -4.02 -24.79 12.61
N SER A 36 -4.06 -24.42 11.33
CA SER A 36 -5.24 -24.64 10.49
C SER A 36 -5.60 -26.12 10.33
N PHE A 37 -4.60 -27.01 10.42
CA PHE A 37 -4.79 -28.46 10.36
C PHE A 37 -5.29 -29.02 11.69
N PHE A 38 -4.68 -28.64 12.82
CA PHE A 38 -5.02 -29.19 14.14
C PHE A 38 -6.20 -28.51 14.83
N SER A 39 -6.43 -27.22 14.57
CA SER A 39 -7.52 -26.45 15.19
C SER A 39 -8.11 -25.41 14.22
N PRO A 40 -8.93 -25.86 13.24
CA PRO A 40 -9.59 -24.96 12.29
C PRO A 40 -10.45 -23.90 12.98
N GLY A 41 -11.09 -24.23 14.11
CA GLY A 41 -11.92 -23.31 14.89
C GLY A 41 -11.11 -22.16 15.51
N LEU A 42 -9.93 -22.46 16.07
CA LEU A 42 -9.03 -21.43 16.59
C LEU A 42 -8.47 -20.58 15.45
N MET A 43 -8.13 -21.18 14.31
CA MET A 43 -7.66 -20.47 13.13
C MET A 43 -8.71 -19.48 12.60
N ARG A 44 -9.98 -19.90 12.50
CA ARG A 44 -11.10 -19.02 12.13
C ARG A 44 -11.21 -17.83 13.09
N LYS A 45 -11.09 -18.05 14.41
CA LYS A 45 -11.13 -16.98 15.40
C LYS A 45 -9.97 -15.98 15.27
N ILE A 46 -8.76 -16.46 14.96
CA ILE A 46 -7.58 -15.61 14.73
C ILE A 46 -7.78 -14.75 13.48
N HIS A 47 -8.20 -15.36 12.38
CA HIS A 47 -8.51 -14.63 11.14
C HIS A 47 -9.59 -13.56 11.36
N LEU A 48 -10.69 -13.87 12.04
CA LEU A 48 -11.75 -12.89 12.30
C LEU A 48 -11.25 -11.71 13.14
N ARG A 49 -10.47 -11.97 14.21
CA ARG A 49 -9.83 -10.89 14.99
C ARG A 49 -8.86 -10.05 14.15
N MET A 50 -8.15 -10.67 13.21
CA MET A 50 -7.27 -9.95 12.29
C MET A 50 -8.08 -9.06 11.35
N GLY A 51 -9.20 -9.56 10.82
CA GLY A 51 -10.10 -8.82 9.93
C GLY A 51 -10.83 -7.67 10.62
N GLU A 52 -11.16 -7.80 11.90
CA GLU A 52 -11.70 -6.70 12.72
C GLU A 52 -10.75 -5.50 12.78
N ARG A 53 -9.44 -5.75 12.88
CA ARG A 53 -8.41 -4.68 12.90
C ARG A 53 -8.32 -3.92 11.58
N SER A 54 -8.65 -4.56 10.46
CA SER A 54 -8.64 -3.94 9.14
C SER A 54 -10.06 -3.57 8.66
N THR A 55 -11.02 -3.52 9.59
CA THR A 55 -12.47 -3.26 9.33
C THR A 55 -13.10 -4.17 8.27
N MET A 56 -12.44 -5.26 7.87
CA MET A 56 -12.87 -6.13 6.78
C MET A 56 -14.14 -6.87 7.15
N THR A 57 -14.25 -7.27 8.42
CA THR A 57 -15.43 -7.95 8.98
C THR A 57 -16.65 -7.04 9.08
N GLN A 58 -16.48 -5.73 8.93
CA GLN A 58 -17.59 -4.76 8.93
C GLN A 58 -18.21 -4.57 7.53
N ASN A 59 -17.58 -5.11 6.48
CA ASN A 59 -18.13 -5.03 5.12
C ASN A 59 -19.42 -5.89 5.03
N PRO A 60 -20.57 -5.33 4.61
CA PRO A 60 -21.82 -6.08 4.47
C PRO A 60 -21.74 -7.28 3.51
N LYS A 61 -20.78 -7.28 2.59
CA LYS A 61 -20.52 -8.37 1.64
C LYS A 61 -19.50 -9.40 2.16
N PHE A 62 -18.97 -9.22 3.37
CA PHE A 62 -17.95 -10.10 3.93
C PHE A 62 -18.49 -11.51 4.17
N LYS A 63 -17.75 -12.50 3.66
CA LYS A 63 -17.93 -13.91 4.00
C LYS A 63 -16.56 -14.47 4.37
N TYR A 64 -16.49 -15.18 5.50
CA TYR A 64 -15.24 -15.76 5.96
C TYR A 64 -14.69 -16.75 4.94
N GLU A 65 -15.56 -17.53 4.32
CA GLU A 65 -15.25 -18.59 3.38
C GLU A 65 -14.57 -18.05 2.11
N ASP A 66 -14.84 -16.81 1.73
CA ASP A 66 -14.23 -16.13 0.59
C ASP A 66 -12.91 -15.42 0.95
N TRP A 67 -12.59 -15.31 2.25
CA TRP A 67 -11.49 -14.48 2.75
C TRP A 67 -10.46 -15.27 3.55
N GLY A 68 -10.86 -15.97 4.61
CA GLY A 68 -9.97 -16.74 5.48
C GLY A 68 -9.12 -17.79 4.75
N PRO A 69 -9.70 -18.59 3.82
CA PRO A 69 -8.93 -19.55 3.03
C PRO A 69 -7.95 -18.93 2.03
N THR A 70 -8.05 -17.63 1.74
CA THR A 70 -7.12 -16.96 0.81
C THR A 70 -5.75 -16.77 1.43
N PHE A 71 -5.67 -16.65 2.76
CA PHE A 71 -4.40 -16.68 3.48
C PHE A 71 -3.69 -18.01 3.23
N PHE A 72 -2.36 -17.98 3.04
CA PHE A 72 -1.55 -19.16 2.69
C PHE A 72 -1.84 -19.80 1.33
N SER A 73 -2.71 -19.21 0.50
CA SER A 73 -2.82 -19.61 -0.90
C SER A 73 -1.57 -19.24 -1.69
N TRP A 74 -1.36 -19.90 -2.83
CA TRP A 74 -0.29 -19.51 -3.77
C TRP A 74 -0.43 -18.07 -4.27
N ALA A 75 -1.66 -17.59 -4.42
CA ALA A 75 -1.93 -16.20 -4.80
C ALA A 75 -1.46 -15.23 -3.69
N PHE A 76 -1.76 -15.53 -2.44
CA PHE A 76 -1.32 -14.74 -1.29
C PHE A 76 0.21 -14.71 -1.17
N ILE A 77 0.87 -15.87 -1.30
CA ILE A 77 2.34 -15.95 -1.23
C ILE A 77 2.97 -15.11 -2.36
N LYS A 78 2.47 -15.24 -3.60
CA LYS A 78 2.94 -14.43 -4.73
C LYS A 78 2.74 -12.93 -4.48
N ALA A 79 1.60 -12.53 -3.91
CA ALA A 79 1.33 -11.14 -3.57
C ALA A 79 2.31 -10.61 -2.52
N VAL A 80 2.54 -11.35 -1.43
CA VAL A 80 3.50 -10.96 -0.38
C VAL A 80 4.91 -10.82 -0.94
N LEU A 81 5.36 -11.78 -1.76
CA LEU A 81 6.68 -11.70 -2.40
C LEU A 81 6.79 -10.52 -3.37
N GLY A 82 5.75 -10.27 -4.17
CA GLY A 82 5.69 -9.13 -5.09
C GLY A 82 5.74 -7.78 -4.38
N VAL A 83 4.99 -7.62 -3.28
CA VAL A 83 5.01 -6.41 -2.46
C VAL A 83 6.38 -6.18 -1.83
N ASN A 84 7.00 -7.22 -1.28
CA ASN A 84 8.34 -7.13 -0.69
C ASN A 84 9.37 -6.74 -1.76
N TRP A 85 9.34 -7.39 -2.93
CA TRP A 85 10.24 -7.09 -4.04
C TRP A 85 10.09 -5.64 -4.52
N CYS A 86 8.86 -5.17 -4.71
CA CYS A 86 8.56 -3.80 -5.10
C CYS A 86 9.11 -2.78 -4.08
N SER A 87 8.97 -3.09 -2.79
CA SER A 87 9.38 -2.24 -1.67
C SER A 87 10.90 -2.08 -1.54
N LEU A 88 11.71 -2.97 -2.13
CA LEU A 88 13.17 -2.82 -2.19
C LEU A 88 13.60 -1.57 -2.98
N GLY A 89 12.72 -1.04 -3.83
CA GLY A 89 12.97 0.17 -4.62
C GLY A 89 12.65 1.48 -3.91
N ILE A 90 12.28 1.46 -2.62
CA ILE A 90 11.85 2.65 -1.88
C ILE A 90 12.96 3.71 -1.79
N GLU A 91 12.60 4.95 -2.08
CA GLU A 91 13.46 6.13 -2.02
C GLU A 91 12.77 7.34 -1.37
N ALA A 92 11.44 7.31 -1.28
CA ALA A 92 10.66 8.32 -0.57
C ALA A 92 10.77 8.12 0.95
N PHE A 93 11.85 8.63 1.54
CA PHE A 93 12.09 8.63 2.99
C PHE A 93 11.75 9.99 3.62
N GLU A 94 11.13 9.96 4.79
CA GLU A 94 10.87 11.16 5.59
C GLU A 94 12.14 12.00 5.82
N GLY A 95 12.06 13.31 5.57
CA GLY A 95 13.17 14.26 5.65
C GLY A 95 14.02 14.37 4.38
N HIS A 96 13.73 13.59 3.34
CA HIS A 96 14.41 13.60 2.04
C HIS A 96 13.51 14.16 0.91
N ALA A 97 14.11 14.38 -0.26
CA ALA A 97 13.36 14.80 -1.45
C ALA A 97 12.40 13.69 -1.89
N ALA A 98 11.19 14.08 -2.27
CA ALA A 98 10.20 13.17 -2.81
C ALA A 98 10.58 12.78 -4.26
N PRO A 99 10.69 11.48 -4.60
CA PRO A 99 10.96 11.06 -5.98
C PRO A 99 9.92 11.62 -6.95
N ASP A 100 10.35 12.26 -8.03
CA ASP A 100 9.45 12.73 -9.09
C ASP A 100 9.30 11.65 -10.16
N THR A 101 8.24 10.86 -10.07
CA THR A 101 7.93 9.81 -11.03
C THR A 101 6.83 10.27 -11.98
N ALA A 102 6.89 9.82 -13.24
CA ALA A 102 5.82 10.10 -14.19
C ALA A 102 4.55 9.30 -13.87
N LEU A 103 3.42 9.96 -14.04
CA LEU A 103 2.06 9.46 -13.81
C LEU A 103 1.19 9.75 -15.03
N PHE A 104 -0.03 9.22 -15.05
CA PHE A 104 -1.05 9.55 -16.04
C PHE A 104 -2.30 10.11 -15.38
N THR A 105 -2.89 11.15 -15.98
CA THR A 105 -4.22 11.64 -15.62
C THR A 105 -5.29 10.63 -16.06
N ILE A 106 -6.52 10.80 -15.60
CA ILE A 106 -7.64 9.93 -15.98
C ILE A 106 -7.94 9.96 -17.50
N ASN A 107 -7.55 11.04 -18.16
CA ASN A 107 -7.67 11.23 -19.60
C ASN A 107 -6.51 10.61 -20.39
N GLY A 108 -5.55 9.97 -19.71
CA GLY A 108 -4.38 9.34 -20.32
C GLY A 108 -3.23 10.31 -20.62
N GLU A 109 -3.29 11.56 -20.14
CA GLU A 109 -2.23 12.54 -20.34
C GLU A 109 -1.09 12.33 -19.34
N LYS A 110 0.16 12.52 -19.77
CA LYS A 110 1.34 12.35 -18.92
C LYS A 110 1.49 13.52 -17.94
N THR A 111 1.65 13.20 -16.66
CA THR A 111 1.96 14.14 -15.56
C THR A 111 3.10 13.61 -14.69
N SER A 112 3.40 14.23 -13.55
CA SER A 112 4.38 13.74 -12.58
C SER A 112 3.88 13.92 -11.15
N VAL A 113 4.50 13.22 -10.20
CA VAL A 113 4.17 13.37 -8.78
C VAL A 113 4.24 14.85 -8.39
N HIS A 114 5.34 15.55 -8.68
CA HIS A 114 5.52 16.94 -8.26
C HIS A 114 4.48 17.88 -8.85
N ARG A 115 4.05 17.64 -10.10
CA ARG A 115 2.99 18.43 -10.75
C ARG A 115 1.60 18.11 -10.19
N PHE A 116 1.40 16.91 -9.65
CA PHE A 116 0.12 16.42 -9.16
C PHE A 116 -0.26 16.86 -7.73
N LEU A 117 0.71 17.21 -6.86
CA LEU A 117 0.53 17.40 -5.40
C LEU A 117 -0.48 18.49 -4.92
N LYS A 118 -1.44 18.92 -5.72
CA LYS A 118 -2.29 20.06 -5.40
C LYS A 118 -3.58 19.80 -4.59
N ASP A 119 -4.19 18.61 -4.43
CA ASP A 119 -5.48 18.49 -3.66
C ASP A 119 -5.81 17.09 -3.05
N ALA A 120 -6.75 17.03 -2.06
CA ALA A 120 -6.94 15.95 -1.04
C ALA A 120 -8.30 15.17 -0.99
N TRP A 121 -8.43 14.10 -0.15
CA TRP A 121 -8.93 12.71 -0.45
C TRP A 121 -10.30 12.22 0.13
N ALA A 122 -10.85 11.10 -0.42
CA ALA A 122 -11.16 9.77 0.22
C ALA A 122 -12.32 8.97 -0.47
N PHE A 123 -12.33 7.61 -0.40
CA PHE A 123 -13.44 6.73 -0.82
C PHE A 123 -13.58 5.41 -0.07
N ALA A 124 -14.81 4.88 -0.06
CA ALA A 124 -15.19 3.56 0.44
C ALA A 124 -15.97 2.81 -0.65
N ASN A 125 -15.55 1.59 -1.00
CA ASN A 125 -16.34 0.48 -1.59
C ASN A 125 -15.39 -0.58 -2.20
N ASN A 126 -15.74 -1.88 -2.10
CA ASN A 126 -14.97 -2.95 -2.76
C ASN A 126 -15.45 -3.14 -4.20
N VAL A 127 -14.51 -3.05 -5.15
CA VAL A 127 -14.70 -3.34 -6.59
C VAL A 127 -13.79 -4.52 -6.94
N ASP A 128 -14.31 -5.49 -7.69
CA ASP A 128 -13.49 -6.57 -8.23
C ASP A 128 -12.73 -6.05 -9.47
N ILE A 129 -11.41 -5.97 -9.37
CA ILE A 129 -10.53 -5.42 -10.39
C ILE A 129 -9.42 -6.43 -10.66
N SER A 130 -9.34 -6.90 -11.91
CA SER A 130 -8.29 -7.80 -12.35
C SER A 130 -6.94 -7.10 -12.43
N VAL A 131 -5.85 -7.87 -12.40
CA VAL A 131 -4.50 -7.31 -12.56
C VAL A 131 -4.36 -6.69 -13.95
N HIS A 132 -4.16 -5.38 -14.01
CA HIS A 132 -4.02 -4.63 -15.24
C HIS A 132 -2.79 -5.09 -16.06
N LYS A 133 -3.02 -5.44 -17.32
CA LYS A 133 -1.99 -5.76 -18.32
C LYS A 133 -1.66 -4.58 -19.22
N THR A 134 -2.58 -3.62 -19.33
CA THR A 134 -2.43 -2.42 -20.16
C THR A 134 -2.71 -1.15 -19.35
N LEU A 135 -2.24 0.00 -19.86
CA LEU A 135 -2.54 1.30 -19.26
C LEU A 135 -4.04 1.60 -19.29
N GLU A 136 -4.73 1.22 -20.37
CA GLU A 136 -6.18 1.45 -20.50
C GLU A 136 -6.99 0.65 -19.47
N GLU A 137 -6.63 -0.61 -19.20
CA GLU A 137 -7.26 -1.39 -18.12
C GLU A 137 -7.10 -0.70 -16.76
N ARG A 138 -5.91 -0.14 -16.51
CA ARG A 138 -5.62 0.60 -15.27
C ARG A 138 -6.38 1.93 -15.19
N LEU A 139 -6.51 2.64 -16.31
CA LEU A 139 -7.31 3.86 -16.41
C LEU A 139 -8.80 3.55 -16.22
N SER A 140 -9.30 2.46 -16.79
CA SER A 140 -10.68 1.99 -16.63
C SER A 140 -11.02 1.71 -15.16
N ALA A 141 -10.12 1.00 -14.45
CA ALA A 141 -10.24 0.81 -13.00
C ALA A 141 -10.27 2.12 -12.22
N ALA A 142 -9.37 3.06 -12.55
CA ALA A 142 -9.36 4.39 -11.92
C ALA A 142 -10.63 5.19 -12.23
N ARG A 143 -11.25 5.03 -13.42
CA ARG A 143 -12.52 5.70 -13.77
C ARG A 143 -13.67 5.19 -12.90
N THR A 144 -13.63 3.93 -12.47
CA THR A 144 -14.60 3.41 -11.48
C THR A 144 -14.47 4.14 -10.16
N LEU A 145 -13.24 4.42 -9.70
CA LEU A 145 -13.01 5.22 -8.49
C LEU A 145 -13.52 6.66 -8.67
N VAL A 146 -13.26 7.28 -9.82
CA VAL A 146 -13.70 8.67 -10.10
C VAL A 146 -15.23 8.82 -10.10
N LYS A 147 -15.99 7.77 -10.45
CA LYS A 147 -17.47 7.80 -10.42
C LYS A 147 -18.04 8.01 -9.02
N GLU A 148 -17.31 7.64 -7.97
CA GLU A 148 -17.73 7.87 -6.59
C GLU A 148 -17.61 9.35 -6.19
N ASN A 149 -17.06 10.21 -7.07
CA ASN A 149 -16.86 11.66 -6.90
C ASN A 149 -15.86 12.04 -5.78
N PRO A 150 -14.54 11.86 -6.01
CA PRO A 150 -13.54 12.08 -4.98
C PRO A 150 -13.40 13.56 -4.74
N LEU A 151 -13.11 13.93 -3.50
CA LEU A 151 -12.68 15.30 -3.21
C LEU A 151 -11.27 15.59 -3.75
N CYS A 152 -10.52 14.57 -4.21
CA CYS A 152 -9.19 14.69 -4.79
C CYS A 152 -9.15 14.42 -6.30
N THR A 153 -8.13 14.99 -6.93
CA THR A 153 -7.69 14.51 -8.25
C THR A 153 -7.15 13.09 -8.11
N VAL A 154 -7.51 12.19 -9.03
CA VAL A 154 -6.98 10.82 -9.11
C VAL A 154 -6.02 10.73 -10.29
N VAL A 155 -4.86 10.13 -10.04
CA VAL A 155 -3.83 9.83 -11.05
C VAL A 155 -3.41 8.38 -10.97
N VAL A 156 -2.83 7.90 -12.06
CA VAL A 156 -2.51 6.49 -12.27
C VAL A 156 -1.00 6.33 -12.47
N ASP A 157 -0.40 5.35 -11.79
CA ASP A 157 1.02 5.02 -11.97
C ASP A 157 1.27 4.39 -13.34
N GLN A 158 2.50 4.52 -13.85
CA GLN A 158 2.95 3.83 -15.05
C GLN A 158 2.85 2.31 -14.88
N MET A 159 2.73 1.57 -16.00
CA MET A 159 2.71 0.10 -15.98
C MET A 159 3.96 -0.53 -15.35
N SER A 160 5.08 0.19 -15.30
CA SER A 160 6.31 -0.20 -14.59
C SER A 160 6.18 -0.18 -13.05
N ASN A 161 5.09 0.38 -12.51
CA ASN A 161 4.85 0.56 -11.07
C ASN A 161 5.95 1.37 -10.37
N ILE A 162 6.57 2.30 -11.10
CA ILE A 162 7.74 3.03 -10.60
C ILE A 162 7.38 3.89 -9.39
N THR A 163 6.20 4.51 -9.36
CA THR A 163 5.76 5.30 -8.20
C THR A 163 5.50 4.38 -7.02
N ALA A 164 4.79 3.27 -7.24
CA ALA A 164 4.54 2.28 -6.21
C ALA A 164 5.84 1.74 -5.59
N SER A 165 6.87 1.49 -6.42
CA SER A 165 8.18 1.04 -5.95
C SER A 165 8.93 2.12 -5.18
N LYS A 166 9.05 3.33 -5.74
CA LYS A 166 9.81 4.44 -5.12
C LYS A 166 9.19 4.93 -3.81
N TYR A 167 7.87 4.81 -3.67
CA TYR A 167 7.15 5.17 -2.45
C TYR A 167 6.85 3.96 -1.55
N GLY A 168 7.24 2.74 -1.93
CA GLY A 168 6.87 1.52 -1.19
C GLY A 168 5.37 1.52 -0.85
N ALA A 169 4.55 1.84 -1.85
CA ALA A 169 3.17 2.26 -1.67
C ALA A 169 2.17 1.10 -1.62
N LEU A 170 2.63 -0.14 -1.83
CA LEU A 170 1.78 -1.32 -1.81
C LEU A 170 1.66 -1.91 -0.38
N PRO A 171 0.48 -2.44 0.00
CA PRO A 171 -0.77 -2.43 -0.77
C PRO A 171 -1.40 -1.04 -0.83
N GLU A 172 -1.22 -0.24 0.21
CA GLU A 172 -1.56 1.17 0.29
C GLU A 172 -0.63 1.87 1.29
N ARG A 173 -0.44 3.18 1.11
CA ARG A 173 0.41 3.97 2.00
C ARG A 173 0.10 5.46 1.90
N LEU A 174 0.07 6.14 3.05
CA LEU A 174 -0.12 7.59 3.13
C LEU A 174 1.23 8.31 3.19
N TYR A 175 1.33 9.41 2.46
CA TYR A 175 2.49 10.31 2.44
C TYR A 175 2.01 11.76 2.53
N VAL A 176 2.81 12.62 3.18
CA VAL A 176 2.66 14.08 3.05
C VAL A 176 3.94 14.63 2.46
N ILE A 177 3.80 15.38 1.37
CA ILE A 177 4.90 16.00 0.64
C ILE A 177 4.65 17.51 0.62
N GLN A 178 5.64 18.28 1.06
CA GLN A 178 5.60 19.75 1.01
C GLN A 178 6.89 20.26 0.39
N SER A 179 6.76 21.18 -0.57
CA SER A 179 7.90 21.77 -1.30
C SER A 179 8.89 20.73 -1.83
N GLY A 180 8.37 19.66 -2.45
CA GLY A 180 9.16 18.58 -3.05
C GLY A 180 9.86 17.66 -2.04
N ARG A 181 9.53 17.73 -0.76
CA ARG A 181 10.13 16.90 0.30
C ARG A 181 9.08 16.08 1.04
N VAL A 182 9.44 14.84 1.40
CA VAL A 182 8.61 13.99 2.23
C VAL A 182 8.70 14.49 3.67
N ILE A 183 7.60 15.03 4.18
CA ILE A 183 7.49 15.49 5.58
C ILE A 183 6.78 14.46 6.48
N TYR A 184 6.13 13.47 5.87
CA TYR A 184 5.55 12.33 6.57
C TYR A 184 5.52 11.11 5.66
N GLN A 185 5.92 9.96 6.22
CA GLN A 185 5.86 8.65 5.61
C GLN A 185 5.08 7.71 6.53
N GLY A 186 3.85 7.35 6.14
CA GLY A 186 3.01 6.44 6.92
C GLY A 186 3.53 4.99 6.95
N GLY A 187 2.92 4.18 7.82
CA GLY A 187 3.13 2.73 7.82
C GLY A 187 2.51 2.07 6.58
N VAL A 188 2.94 0.84 6.28
CA VAL A 188 2.37 0.04 5.19
C VAL A 188 0.97 -0.46 5.59
N GLY A 189 -0.01 -0.29 4.71
CA GLY A 189 -1.39 -0.73 4.94
C GLY A 189 -1.57 -2.27 4.89
N PRO A 190 -2.74 -2.78 5.30
CA PRO A 190 -3.89 -2.01 5.81
C PRO A 190 -3.69 -1.49 7.24
N TRP A 191 -2.84 -2.14 8.06
CA TRP A 191 -2.67 -1.76 9.47
C TRP A 191 -1.91 -0.44 9.70
N GLY A 192 -1.08 -0.03 8.75
CA GLY A 192 -0.40 1.27 8.76
C GLY A 192 -1.21 2.41 8.14
N TYR A 193 -2.40 2.14 7.58
CA TYR A 193 -3.26 3.16 7.02
C TYR A 193 -3.93 3.95 8.14
N LYS A 194 -3.33 5.08 8.52
CA LYS A 194 -3.77 5.91 9.64
C LYS A 194 -3.97 7.36 9.22
N PRO A 195 -5.17 7.73 8.73
CA PRO A 195 -5.49 9.11 8.36
C PRO A 195 -5.32 10.10 9.52
N GLU A 196 -5.51 9.66 10.76
CA GLU A 196 -5.35 10.50 11.96
C GLU A 196 -3.91 10.99 12.16
N GLU A 197 -2.91 10.20 11.76
CA GLU A 197 -1.50 10.62 11.80
C GLU A 197 -1.24 11.70 10.74
N VAL A 198 -1.84 11.56 9.55
CA VAL A 198 -1.79 12.58 8.49
C VAL A 198 -2.45 13.88 8.95
N LYS A 199 -3.64 13.82 9.55
CA LYS A 199 -4.35 14.99 10.07
C LYS A 199 -3.46 15.80 11.02
N LYS A 200 -2.81 15.14 11.99
CA LYS A 200 -1.89 15.77 12.94
C LYS A 200 -0.68 16.42 12.27
N VAL A 201 -0.18 15.85 11.17
CA VAL A 201 0.90 16.44 10.38
C VAL A 201 0.40 17.70 9.68
N LEU A 202 -0.76 17.62 9.00
CA LEU A 202 -1.35 18.75 8.28
C LEU A 202 -1.72 19.92 9.21
N GLU A 203 -2.19 19.66 10.42
CA GLU A 203 -2.47 20.71 11.42
C GLU A 203 -1.21 21.51 11.83
N LYS A 204 -0.02 20.93 11.70
CA LYS A 204 1.26 21.58 12.00
C LYS A 204 1.85 22.30 10.78
N VAL A 205 1.40 21.94 9.59
CA VAL A 205 1.92 22.40 8.31
C VAL A 205 0.99 23.51 7.83
N LYS A 206 1.36 24.76 8.14
CA LYS A 206 0.69 25.96 7.61
C LYS A 206 1.20 26.32 6.22
#